data_AF-A0A4U9D9Y8-F1
#
_entry.id   AF-A0A4U9D9Y8-F1
#
_cell.length_a   1.000
_cell.length_b   1.000
_cell.length_c   1.000
_cell.angle_alpha   90.00
_cell.angle_beta   90.00
_cell.angle_gamma   90.00
#
_symmetry.space_group_name_H-M   'P 1'
#
loop_
_entity.id
_entity.type
_entity.pdbx_description
1 polymer ?
#
loop_
_entity_poly.entity_id
_entity_poly.type
_entity_poly.pdbx_seq_one_letter_code
_entity_poly.pdbx_strand_id
1 'polypeptide(L)' 'MLKDSPCFIGLKKNEPALKEKVDALIEQGVKDGTLNALSQQWLKAPLPAGFGA' A
#
# COMPACT_ATOMS: atom_id res chain seq x y z
N MET A 1 18.09 12.46 -8.73
CA MET A 1 17.69 11.69 -7.54
C MET A 1 16.25 11.25 -7.74
N LEU A 2 16.03 9.99 -8.12
CA LEU A 2 14.73 9.35 -8.28
C LEU A 2 14.38 8.66 -6.96
N LYS A 3 14.31 9.43 -5.87
CA LYS A 3 14.32 8.84 -4.50
C LYS A 3 12.93 8.51 -3.96
N ASP A 4 11.88 9.04 -4.57
CA ASP A 4 10.51 8.83 -4.12
C ASP A 4 9.63 8.50 -5.33
N SER A 5 9.64 7.23 -5.74
CA SER A 5 8.70 6.68 -6.71
C SER A 5 7.67 5.82 -5.96
N PRO A 6 6.66 6.44 -5.34
CA PRO A 6 5.62 5.71 -4.64
C PRO A 6 4.86 4.80 -5.61
N CYS A 7 4.62 3.55 -5.16
CA CYS A 7 3.83 2.57 -5.90
C CYS A 7 2.35 2.74 -5.56
N PHE A 8 1.53 3.06 -6.56
CA PHE A 8 0.08 3.20 -6.40
C PHE A 8 -0.67 2.13 -7.20
N ILE A 9 -1.91 1.85 -6.78
CA ILE A 9 -2.81 0.94 -7.49
C ILE A 9 -3.60 1.76 -8.51
N GLY A 10 -3.39 1.48 -9.79
CA GLY A 10 -4.16 2.08 -10.87
C GLY A 10 -5.60 1.55 -10.87
N LEU A 11 -6.58 2.45 -10.85
CA LEU A 11 -8.01 2.13 -10.92
C LEU A 11 -8.63 2.76 -12.18
N LYS A 12 -9.72 2.15 -12.66
CA LYS A 12 -10.53 2.75 -13.73
C LYS A 12 -11.13 4.07 -13.24
N LYS A 13 -11.17 5.07 -14.12
CA LYS A 13 -11.81 6.37 -13.80
C LYS A 13 -13.27 6.16 -13.43
N ASN A 14 -13.77 6.99 -12.50
CA ASN A 14 -15.15 7.02 -12.03
C ASN A 14 -15.61 5.77 -11.25
N GLU A 15 -14.70 5.10 -10.55
CA GLU A 15 -15.01 3.97 -9.64
C GLU A 15 -14.76 4.35 -8.15
N PRO A 16 -15.53 5.30 -7.57
CA PRO A 16 -15.27 5.80 -6.21
C PRO A 16 -15.46 4.72 -5.14
N ALA A 17 -16.51 3.90 -5.25
CA ALA A 17 -16.77 2.83 -4.29
C ALA A 17 -15.64 1.78 -4.26
N LEU A 18 -15.06 1.45 -5.42
CA LEU A 18 -13.92 0.55 -5.49
C LEU A 18 -12.68 1.19 -4.87
N LYS A 19 -12.43 2.47 -5.17
CA LYS A 19 -11.31 3.21 -4.58
C LYS A 19 -11.41 3.22 -3.06
N GLU A 20 -12.55 3.57 -2.50
CA GLU A 20 -12.76 3.60 -1.04
C GLU A 20 -12.54 2.24 -0.39
N LYS A 21 -13.02 1.16 -1.03
CA LYS A 21 -12.82 -0.20 -0.51
C LYS A 21 -11.34 -0.62 -0.55
N VAL A 22 -10.64 -0.32 -1.64
CA VAL A 22 -9.22 -0.62 -1.78
C VAL A 22 -8.40 0.16 -0.75
N ASP A 23 -8.65 1.46 -0.61
CA ASP A 23 -7.95 2.31 0.37
C ASP A 23 -8.17 1.79 1.80
N ALA A 24 -9.42 1.45 2.17
CA ALA A 24 -9.74 0.91 3.49
C ALA A 24 -9.01 -0.42 3.77
N LEU A 25 -8.91 -1.31 2.77
CA LEU A 25 -8.18 -2.57 2.92
C LEU A 25 -6.66 -2.35 3.06
N ILE A 26 -6.10 -1.38 2.33
CA ILE A 26 -4.68 -1.00 2.47
C ILE A 26 -4.42 -0.47 3.87
N GLU A 27 -5.25 0.47 4.35
CA GLU A 27 -5.12 1.01 5.71
C GLU A 27 -5.20 -0.09 6.77
N GLN A 28 -6.14 -1.02 6.63
CA GLN A 28 -6.25 -2.16 7.53
C GLN A 28 -4.99 -3.02 7.48
N GLY A 29 -4.51 -3.35 6.29
CA GLY A 29 -3.30 -4.16 6.08
C GLY A 29 -2.01 -3.50 6.59
N VAL A 30 -1.96 -2.17 6.64
CA VAL A 30 -0.87 -1.44 7.32
C VAL A 30 -1.04 -1.55 8.84
N LYS A 31 -2.24 -1.29 9.37
CA LYS A 31 -2.53 -1.27 10.81
C LYS A 31 -2.36 -2.64 11.48
N ASP A 32 -2.81 -3.70 10.82
CA ASP A 32 -2.74 -5.08 11.34
C ASP A 32 -1.40 -5.78 11.03
N GLY A 33 -0.52 -5.12 10.27
CA GLY A 33 0.81 -5.63 9.93
C GLY A 33 0.84 -6.65 8.78
N THR A 34 -0.29 -6.95 8.15
CA THR A 34 -0.38 -7.87 6.99
C THR A 34 0.58 -7.46 5.87
N LEU A 35 0.59 -6.18 5.50
CA LEU A 35 1.46 -5.69 4.45
C LEU A 35 2.94 -5.74 4.84
N ASN A 36 3.25 -5.56 6.13
CA ASN A 36 4.62 -5.70 6.61
C ASN A 36 5.08 -7.16 6.56
N ALA A 37 4.22 -8.11 6.95
CA ALA A 37 4.49 -9.54 6.84
C ALA A 37 4.72 -9.96 5.37
N LEU A 38 3.90 -9.45 4.45
CA LEU A 38 4.09 -9.68 3.01
C LEU A 38 5.42 -9.10 2.50
N SER A 39 5.77 -7.88 2.92
CA SER A 39 7.06 -7.26 2.57
C SER A 39 8.23 -8.11 3.07
N GLN A 40 8.16 -8.59 4.32
CA GLN A 40 9.19 -9.48 4.87
C GLN A 40 9.25 -10.82 4.15
N GLN A 41 8.10 -11.40 3.76
CA GLN A 41 8.05 -12.68 3.06
C GLN A 41 8.72 -12.60 1.69
N TRP A 42 8.35 -11.60 0.88
CA TRP A 42 8.71 -11.50 -0.53
C TRP A 42 9.95 -10.65 -0.78
N LEU A 43 10.11 -9.56 -0.04
CA LEU A 43 11.19 -8.57 -0.23
C LEU A 43 12.30 -8.69 0.82
N LYS A 44 12.11 -9.54 1.85
CA LYS A 44 13.06 -9.72 2.98
C LYS A 44 13.38 -8.40 3.72
N ALA A 45 12.47 -7.43 3.64
CA ALA A 45 12.61 -6.11 4.27
C ALA A 45 11.27 -5.69 4.88
N PRO A 46 11.27 -4.92 5.97
CA PRO A 46 10.05 -4.33 6.52
C PRO A 46 9.51 -3.23 5.59
N LEU A 47 8.24 -2.87 5.78
CA LEU A 47 7.67 -1.70 5.12
C LEU A 47 8.46 -0.42 5.51
N PRO A 48 8.70 0.51 4.57
CA PRO A 48 9.36 1.77 4.86
C PRO A 48 8.48 2.65 5.77
N ALA A 49 9.12 3.44 6.65
CA ALA A 49 8.46 4.26 7.69
C ALA A 49 7.55 5.40 7.15
N GLY A 50 7.47 5.59 5.83
CA GLY A 50 6.60 6.56 5.15
C GLY A 50 5.70 5.92 4.09
N PHE A 51 5.40 4.63 4.20
CA PHE A 51 4.54 3.94 3.24
C PHE A 51 3.12 4.53 3.24
N GLY A 52 2.74 5.16 2.12
CA GLY A 52 1.41 5.76 1.93
C GLY A 52 1.27 7.22 2.39
N ALA A 53 2.37 7.88 2.79
CA ALA A 53 2.41 9.31 3.12
C ALA A 53 2.47 10.22 1.88
#